data_AF-A0A225UTS8-F1
#
_entry.id   AF-A0A225UTS8-F1
#
_cell.length_a   1.000
_cell.length_b   1.000
_cell.length_c   1.000
_cell.angle_alpha   90.00
_cell.angle_beta   90.00
_cell.angle_gamma   90.00
#
_symmetry.space_group_name_H-M   'P 1'
#
loop_
_entity.id
_entity.type
_entity.pdbx_description
1 polymer ?
#
loop_
_entity_poly.entity_id
_entity_poly.type
_entity_poly.pdbx_seq_one_letter_code
_entity_poly.pdbx_strand_id
1 'polypeptide(L)'
;MLADAATLAYTDDSATTCLFTDASDIGWAVIVTQVTDFDPKIPVTQQQHRLLTCMSGTFTGSQLNWTVIEKEALPIVLACEKLDYLLLRPKAFQMFCYHRNLVHVFAPDESVKKHVKGKCVGL
;
A
#
# COMPACT_ATOMS: atom_id res chain seq x y z
N MET A 1 -1.84 10.56 24.76
CA MET A 1 -1.85 10.10 23.36
C MET A 1 -1.10 8.78 23.25
N LEU A 2 -1.87 7.70 23.29
CA LEU A 2 -1.49 6.28 23.10
C LEU A 2 -2.78 5.46 23.00
N ALA A 3 -3.85 5.95 23.64
CA ALA A 3 -5.21 5.44 23.52
C ALA A 3 -5.75 5.42 22.08
N ASP A 4 -5.31 6.33 21.21
CA ASP A 4 -5.73 6.41 19.80
C ASP A 4 -4.75 5.72 18.83
N ALA A 5 -3.73 5.03 19.34
CA ALA A 5 -2.81 4.29 18.49
C ALA A 5 -3.50 3.08 17.89
N ALA A 6 -3.30 2.86 16.58
CA ALA A 6 -3.81 1.67 15.93
C ALA A 6 -3.18 0.41 16.54
N THR A 7 -4.01 -0.58 16.84
CA THR A 7 -3.55 -1.86 17.39
C THR A 7 -3.04 -2.76 16.27
N LEU A 8 -1.84 -3.31 16.42
CA LEU A 8 -1.30 -4.30 15.49
C LEU A 8 -1.89 -5.68 15.77
N ALA A 9 -2.22 -6.39 14.71
CA ALA A 9 -2.71 -7.76 14.77
C ALA A 9 -1.58 -8.76 14.51
N TYR A 10 -1.74 -9.97 15.05
CA TYR A 10 -0.94 -11.12 14.63
C TYR A 10 -1.35 -11.55 13.23
N THR A 11 -0.38 -12.01 12.45
CA THR A 11 -0.65 -12.48 11.09
C THR A 11 -1.42 -13.79 11.06
N ASP A 12 -2.31 -13.95 10.10
CA ASP A 12 -3.14 -15.13 9.87
C ASP A 12 -2.90 -15.68 8.45
N ASP A 13 -2.51 -16.95 8.33
CA ASP A 13 -2.23 -17.60 7.04
C ASP A 13 -3.46 -17.75 6.14
N SER A 14 -4.66 -17.73 6.72
CA SER A 14 -5.91 -17.79 5.97
C SER A 14 -6.38 -16.43 5.44
N ALA A 15 -5.86 -15.34 6.01
CA ALA A 15 -6.25 -13.99 5.66
C ALA A 15 -5.55 -13.50 4.38
N THR A 16 -6.19 -12.55 3.71
CA THR A 16 -5.63 -11.88 2.54
C THR A 16 -4.79 -10.69 2.99
N THR A 17 -3.48 -10.75 2.78
CA THR A 17 -2.59 -9.62 3.02
C THR A 17 -2.83 -8.54 1.97
N CYS A 18 -2.97 -7.29 2.41
CA CYS A 18 -3.13 -6.12 1.55
C CYS A 18 -1.97 -5.15 1.79
N LEU A 19 -1.23 -4.85 0.73
CA LEU A 19 -0.12 -3.90 0.71
C LEU A 19 -0.60 -2.59 0.09
N PHE A 20 -0.51 -1.50 0.85
CA PHE A 20 -0.80 -0.15 0.37
C PHE A 20 0.49 0.64 0.34
N THR A 21 0.75 1.28 -0.78
CA THR A 21 1.90 2.18 -0.90
C THR A 21 1.44 3.53 -1.43
N ASP A 22 2.05 4.58 -0.91
CA ASP A 22 1.86 5.93 -1.40
C ASP A 22 3.19 6.69 -1.38
N ALA A 23 3.33 7.63 -2.31
CA ALA A 23 4.48 8.51 -2.36
C ALA A 23 4.07 9.91 -2.79
N SER A 24 4.74 10.89 -2.21
CA SER A 24 4.64 12.31 -2.52
C SER A 24 5.96 12.80 -3.11
N ASP A 25 6.10 14.11 -3.31
CA ASP A 25 7.39 14.67 -3.73
C ASP A 25 8.48 14.57 -2.65
N ILE A 26 8.08 14.47 -1.38
CA ILE A 26 8.96 14.63 -0.20
C ILE A 26 9.13 13.35 0.64
N GLY A 27 8.20 12.40 0.53
CA GLY A 27 8.25 11.17 1.30
C GLY A 27 7.30 10.10 0.81
N TRP A 28 7.37 8.94 1.45
CA TRP A 28 6.65 7.74 1.06
C TRP A 28 6.11 7.03 2.30
N ALA A 29 5.09 6.21 2.09
CA ALA A 29 4.46 5.39 3.11
C ALA A 29 4.09 4.01 2.56
N VAL A 30 4.13 3.04 3.46
CA VAL A 30 3.70 1.66 3.27
C VAL A 30 2.81 1.27 4.43
N ILE A 31 1.65 0.70 4.15
CA ILE A 31 0.76 0.12 5.14
C ILE A 31 0.49 -1.32 4.72
N VAL A 32 0.67 -2.27 5.64
CA VAL A 32 0.30 -3.66 5.43
C VAL A 32 -0.82 -4.02 6.39
N THR A 33 -1.89 -4.56 5.85
CA THR A 33 -3.03 -5.06 6.62
C THR A 33 -3.38 -6.48 6.18
N GLN A 34 -4.28 -7.12 6.90
CA GLN A 34 -4.89 -8.38 6.51
C GLN A 34 -6.42 -8.32 6.63
N VAL A 35 -7.10 -9.10 5.79
CA VAL A 35 -8.55 -9.25 5.77
C VAL A 35 -8.89 -10.74 5.67
N THR A 36 -9.55 -11.30 6.69
CA THR A 36 -9.91 -12.73 6.74
C THR A 36 -10.89 -13.09 5.63
N ASP A 37 -12.03 -12.39 5.56
CA ASP A 37 -13.09 -12.63 4.57
C ASP A 37 -13.04 -11.58 3.45
N PHE A 38 -11.93 -11.53 2.73
CA PHE A 38 -11.74 -10.53 1.67
C PHE A 38 -12.76 -10.74 0.53
N ASP A 39 -13.62 -9.74 0.29
CA ASP A 39 -14.60 -9.76 -0.80
C ASP A 39 -14.16 -8.80 -1.94
N PRO A 40 -13.77 -9.30 -3.12
CA PRO A 40 -13.34 -8.44 -4.24
C PRO A 40 -14.45 -7.50 -4.76
N LYS A 41 -15.71 -7.69 -4.38
CA LYS A 41 -16.83 -6.81 -4.75
C LYS A 41 -16.92 -5.56 -3.88
N ILE A 42 -16.34 -5.59 -2.68
CA ILE A 42 -16.35 -4.48 -1.73
C ILE A 42 -15.11 -3.62 -1.99
N PRO A 43 -15.24 -2.27 -2.08
CA PRO A 43 -14.09 -1.38 -2.20
C PRO A 43 -13.08 -1.65 -1.09
N VAL A 44 -11.78 -1.63 -1.43
CA VAL A 44 -10.73 -2.00 -0.47
C VAL A 44 -10.82 -1.18 0.82
N THR A 45 -11.12 0.12 0.73
CA THR A 45 -11.26 1.00 1.90
C THR A 45 -12.41 0.66 2.85
N GLN A 46 -13.35 -0.21 2.43
CA GLN A 46 -14.50 -0.65 3.23
C GLN A 46 -14.32 -2.07 3.79
N GLN A 47 -13.22 -2.75 3.46
CA GLN A 47 -12.90 -4.06 4.02
C GLN A 47 -12.57 -3.94 5.52
N GLN A 48 -12.79 -5.03 6.27
CA GLN A 48 -12.44 -5.09 7.69
C GLN A 48 -10.94 -5.35 7.87
N HIS A 49 -10.15 -4.29 7.69
CA HIS A 49 -8.70 -4.36 7.80
C HIS A 49 -8.23 -4.50 9.23
N ARG A 50 -7.32 -5.46 9.44
CA ARG A 50 -6.51 -5.56 10.66
C ARG A 50 -5.09 -5.12 10.33
N LEU A 51 -4.59 -4.10 11.03
CA LEU A 51 -3.27 -3.54 10.76
C LEU A 51 -2.17 -4.51 11.16
N LEU A 52 -1.20 -4.75 10.28
CA LEU A 52 -0.01 -5.55 10.57
C LEU A 52 1.21 -4.68 10.82
N THR A 53 1.47 -3.71 9.94
CA THR A 53 2.57 -2.77 10.10
C THR A 53 2.38 -1.50 9.27
N CYS A 54 3.06 -0.44 9.69
CA CYS A 54 3.21 0.80 8.93
C CYS A 54 4.71 1.12 8.82
N MET A 55 5.14 1.53 7.64
CA MET A 55 6.47 2.08 7.41
C MET A 55 6.35 3.39 6.64
N SER A 56 7.25 4.32 6.90
CA SER A 56 7.33 5.57 6.15
C SER A 56 8.75 6.10 6.14
N GLY A 57 9.00 7.06 5.26
CA GLY A 57 10.27 7.75 5.18
C GLY A 57 10.20 9.00 4.33
N THR A 58 11.26 9.78 4.34
CA THR A 58 11.43 10.96 3.50
C THR A 58 12.48 10.70 2.42
N PHE A 59 12.31 11.33 1.27
CA PHE A 59 13.34 11.31 0.23
C PHE A 59 14.49 12.23 0.62
N THR A 60 15.73 11.79 0.39
CA THR A 60 16.93 12.56 0.75
C THR A 60 17.97 12.54 -0.36
N GLY A 61 18.81 13.57 -0.41
CA GLY A 61 19.89 13.68 -1.41
C GLY A 61 19.37 13.63 -2.85
N SER A 62 19.93 12.74 -3.66
CA SER A 62 19.55 12.58 -5.07
C SER A 62 18.11 12.06 -5.26
N GLN A 63 17.52 11.41 -4.25
CA GLN A 63 16.16 10.87 -4.32
C GLN A 63 15.11 11.96 -4.53
N LEU A 64 15.37 13.20 -4.09
CA LEU A 64 14.47 14.32 -4.29
C LEU A 64 14.27 14.65 -5.78
N ASN A 65 15.27 14.32 -6.62
CA ASN A 65 15.27 14.58 -8.06
C ASN A 65 14.82 13.38 -8.90
N TRP A 66 14.44 12.28 -8.25
CA TRP A 66 13.88 11.11 -8.95
C TRP A 66 12.57 11.46 -9.64
N THR A 67 12.31 10.75 -10.73
CA THR A 67 11.03 10.81 -11.41
C THR A 67 9.92 10.32 -10.48
N VAL A 68 8.68 10.75 -10.75
CA VAL A 68 7.51 10.31 -9.97
C VAL A 68 7.42 8.78 -9.94
N ILE A 69 7.70 8.12 -11.06
CA ILE A 69 7.65 6.65 -11.15
C ILE A 69 8.66 6.00 -10.21
N GLU A 70 9.90 6.49 -10.17
CA GLU A 70 10.95 5.97 -9.27
C GLU A 70 10.59 6.20 -7.80
N LYS A 71 10.06 7.39 -7.47
CA LYS A 71 9.62 7.72 -6.10
C LYS A 71 8.50 6.79 -5.63
N GLU A 72 7.56 6.46 -6.50
CA GLU A 72 6.43 5.58 -6.17
C GLU A 72 6.80 4.10 -6.19
N ALA A 73 7.79 3.70 -6.98
CA ALA A 73 8.31 2.34 -6.98
C ALA A 73 9.13 2.03 -5.71
N LEU A 74 9.82 3.02 -5.15
CA LEU A 74 10.64 2.85 -3.94
C LEU A 74 9.90 2.16 -2.78
N PRO A 75 8.73 2.63 -2.31
CA PRO A 75 8.03 1.99 -1.19
C PRO A 75 7.62 0.54 -1.48
N ILE A 76 7.35 0.19 -2.75
CA ILE A 76 7.05 -1.19 -3.15
C ILE A 76 8.29 -2.07 -2.97
N VAL A 77 9.44 -1.64 -3.48
CA VAL A 77 10.72 -2.35 -3.33
C VAL A 77 11.05 -2.51 -1.85
N LEU A 78 10.95 -1.43 -1.07
CA LEU A 78 11.23 -1.46 0.36
C LEU A 78 10.27 -2.37 1.13
N ALA A 79 9.00 -2.45 0.74
CA ALA A 79 8.06 -3.39 1.33
C ALA A 79 8.47 -4.84 1.04
N CYS A 80 8.82 -5.15 -0.21
CA CYS A 80 9.27 -6.50 -0.59
C CYS A 80 10.59 -6.90 0.10
N GLU A 81 11.53 -5.96 0.31
CA GLU A 81 12.80 -6.25 0.96
C GLU A 81 12.70 -6.38 2.48
N LYS A 82 11.88 -5.54 3.13
CA LYS A 82 11.84 -5.45 4.60
C LYS A 82 10.68 -6.19 5.24
N LEU A 83 9.62 -6.46 4.49
CA LEU A 83 8.39 -7.10 4.96
C LEU A 83 8.13 -8.42 4.25
N ASP A 84 9.17 -9.05 3.70
CA ASP A 84 9.11 -10.36 3.06
C ASP A 84 8.44 -11.41 3.97
N TYR A 85 8.71 -11.39 5.28
CA TYR A 85 8.07 -12.25 6.27
C TYR A 85 6.55 -12.05 6.43
N LEU A 86 6.01 -10.91 5.99
CA LEU A 86 4.57 -10.62 5.94
C LEU A 86 3.97 -10.87 4.54
N LEU A 87 4.77 -10.71 3.49
CA LEU A 87 4.32 -10.76 2.09
C LEU A 87 4.47 -12.15 1.46
N LEU A 88 5.47 -12.93 1.88
CA LEU A 88 5.71 -14.32 1.44
C LEU A 88 4.87 -15.28 2.27
N ARG A 89 3.57 -15.31 1.97
CA ARG A 89 2.58 -16.17 2.63
C ARG A 89 1.99 -17.19 1.66
N PRO A 90 1.33 -18.25 2.16
CA PRO A 90 0.69 -19.24 1.28
C PRO A 90 -0.29 -18.62 0.28
N LYS A 91 -0.96 -17.53 0.68
CA LYS A 91 -1.83 -16.73 -0.18
C LYS A 91 -1.08 -15.51 -0.70
N ALA A 92 -1.21 -15.24 -2.00
CA ALA A 92 -0.67 -14.02 -2.60
C ALA A 92 -1.29 -12.76 -1.97
N PHE A 93 -0.46 -11.74 -1.76
CA PHE A 93 -0.92 -10.45 -1.27
C PHE A 93 -1.56 -9.62 -2.40
N GLN A 94 -2.45 -8.70 -2.02
CA GLN A 94 -3.07 -7.74 -2.92
C GLN A 94 -2.37 -6.38 -2.76
N MET A 95 -1.84 -5.84 -3.86
CA MET A 95 -1.15 -4.55 -3.84
C MET A 95 -2.07 -3.44 -4.35
N PHE A 96 -2.10 -2.32 -3.62
CA PHE A 96 -2.90 -1.14 -3.94
C PHE A 96 -2.02 0.11 -3.97
N CYS A 97 -1.91 0.72 -5.15
CA CYS A 97 -1.16 1.96 -5.38
C CYS A 97 -2.05 2.96 -6.14
N TYR A 98 -1.98 4.25 -5.79
CA TYR A 98 -2.86 5.27 -6.40
C TYR A 98 -2.39 5.79 -7.76
N HIS A 99 -1.24 5.36 -8.27
CA HIS A 99 -0.66 5.97 -9.45
C HIS A 99 -0.78 5.11 -10.72
N ARG A 100 -1.40 5.70 -11.75
CA ARG A 100 -1.68 5.04 -13.03
C ARG A 100 -0.42 4.61 -13.77
N ASN A 101 0.68 5.31 -13.53
CA ASN A 101 1.95 5.02 -14.19
C ASN A 101 2.54 3.70 -13.71
N LEU A 102 2.34 3.33 -12.44
CA LEU A 102 2.80 2.05 -11.90
C LEU A 102 1.93 0.87 -12.36
N VAL A 103 0.61 1.06 -12.52
CA VAL A 103 -0.26 0.01 -13.07
C VAL A 103 0.19 -0.37 -14.48
N HIS A 104 0.60 0.59 -15.32
CA HIS A 104 1.15 0.28 -16.64
C HIS A 104 2.48 -0.51 -16.60
N VAL A 105 3.29 -0.34 -15.56
CA VAL A 105 4.57 -1.05 -15.41
C VAL A 105 4.36 -2.48 -14.89
N PHE A 106 3.45 -2.67 -13.92
CA PHE A 106 3.27 -3.95 -13.23
C PHE A 106 2.09 -4.79 -13.74
N ALA A 107 1.14 -4.17 -14.46
CA ALA A 107 -0.06 -4.83 -14.98
C ALA A 107 -0.49 -4.18 -16.32
N PRO A 108 0.29 -4.35 -17.41
CA PRO A 108 0.04 -3.68 -18.69
C PRO A 108 -1.32 -4.02 -19.32
N ASP A 109 -1.92 -5.17 -18.95
CA ASP A 109 -3.19 -5.68 -19.47
C ASP A 109 -4.42 -5.27 -18.64
N GLU A 110 -4.25 -4.65 -17.47
CA GLU A 110 -5.37 -4.21 -16.62
C GLU A 110 -5.80 -2.78 -16.99
N SER A 111 -7.02 -2.64 -17.52
CA SER A 111 -7.63 -1.33 -17.75
C SER A 111 -7.90 -0.62 -16.41
N VAL A 112 -7.19 0.49 -16.16
CA VAL A 112 -7.39 1.35 -14.97
C VAL A 112 -8.86 1.70 -14.80
N LYS A 113 -9.51 1.15 -13.77
CA LYS A 113 -10.85 1.63 -13.35
C LYS A 113 -10.70 3.08 -12.89
N LYS A 114 -11.32 4.01 -13.63
CA LYS A 114 -11.29 5.45 -13.34
C LYS A 114 -11.78 5.68 -11.91
N HIS A 115 -10.92 6.17 -11.02
CA HIS A 115 -11.36 6.76 -9.78
C HIS A 115 -12.21 8.00 -10.11
N VAL A 116 -13.49 7.99 -9.71
CA VAL A 116 -14.36 9.16 -9.73
C VAL A 116 -13.84 10.11 -8.67
N LYS A 117 -13.40 11.32 -9.07
CA LYS A 117 -12.94 12.39 -8.19
C LYS A 117 -14.00 12.67 -7.10
N GLY A 118 -13.83 12.11 -5.91
CA GLY A 118 -14.38 12.65 -4.68
C GLY A 118 -13.48 13.79 -4.20
N LYS A 119 -14.06 14.96 -3.95
CA LYS A 119 -13.37 16.15 -3.43
C LYS A 119 -12.49 15.81 -2.22
N CYS A 120 -11.19 16.03 -2.33
CA CYS A 120 -10.33 16.25 -1.17
C CYS A 120 -10.74 17.59 -0.53
N VAL A 121 -11.38 17.55 0.63
CA VAL A 121 -11.42 18.70 1.54
C VAL A 121 -10.13 18.63 2.35
N GLY A 122 -9.35 19.71 2.27
CA GLY A 122 -8.06 19.82 2.96
C GLY A 122 -8.20 19.65 4.47
N LEU A 123 -7.16 19.06 5.04
CA LEU A 123 -6.74 19.31 6.41
C LEU A 123 -5.59 20.32 6.36
#